data_AF-A0A7X6FNX5-F1
#
_entry.id   AF-A0A7X6FNX5-F1
#
_cell.length_a   1.000
_cell.length_b   1.000
_cell.length_c   1.000
_cell.angle_alpha   90.00
_cell.angle_beta   90.00
_cell.angle_gamma   90.00
#
_symmetry.space_group_name_H-M   'P 1'
#
loop_
_entity.id
_entity.type
_entity.pdbx_description
1 polymer ?
#
loop_
_entity_poly.entity_id
_entity_poly.type
_entity_poly.pdbx_seq_one_letter_code
_entity_poly.pdbx_strand_id
1 'polypeptide(L)' 'MKIYEGKGGRYVIFEKQGTMYEVRLRSGAGETMDKVRCDEYRLAVEYRKAFLKIARQV' A
#
# COMPACT_ATOMS: atom_id res chain seq x y z
N MET A 1 2.00 -8.52 -8.07
CA MET A 1 1.79 -7.93 -6.73
C MET A 1 3.14 -7.72 -6.05
N LYS A 2 3.34 -6.62 -5.32
CA LYS A 2 4.51 -6.35 -4.47
C LYS A 2 4.04 -6.08 -3.05
N ILE A 3 4.70 -6.66 -2.05
CA ILE A 3 4.37 -6.48 -0.64
C ILE A 3 5.59 -5.88 0.05
N TYR A 4 5.35 -4.90 0.92
CA TYR A 4 6.37 -4.22 1.68
C TYR A 4 6.01 -4.24 3.15
N GLU A 5 6.86 -4.84 3.97
CA GLU A 5 6.66 -4.89 5.41
C GLU A 5 7.16 -3.60 6.08
N GLY A 6 6.36 -3.10 7.01
CA GLY A 6 6.65 -2.00 7.89
C GLY A 6 6.95 -2.49 9.31
N LYS A 7 6.81 -1.59 10.28
CA LYS A 7 6.94 -1.91 11.70
C LYS A 7 5.57 -2.34 12.28
N GLY A 8 5.59 -3.00 13.43
CA GLY A 8 4.37 -3.47 14.11
C GLY A 8 3.52 -4.45 13.28
N GLY A 9 4.15 -5.21 12.38
CA GLY A 9 3.49 -6.17 11.49
C GLY A 9 2.68 -5.55 10.36
N ARG A 10 2.64 -4.22 10.23
CA ARG A 10 1.91 -3.55 9.14
C ARG A 10 2.60 -3.80 7.81
N TYR A 11 1.83 -3.86 6.72
CA TYR A 11 2.38 -4.04 5.38
C TYR A 11 1.60 -3.28 4.32
N VAL A 12 2.31 -2.89 3.26
CA VAL A 12 1.77 -2.20 2.10
C VAL A 12 1.78 -3.13 0.90
N ILE A 13 0.64 -3.31 0.26
CA ILE A 13 0.51 -4.07 -0.98
C ILE A 13 0.40 -3.08 -2.14
N PHE A 14 1.23 -3.26 -3.16
CA PHE A 14 1.16 -2.56 -4.43
C PHE A 14 0.89 -3.57 -5.54
N GLU A 15 -0.24 -3.44 -6.21
CA GLU A 15 -0.69 -4.39 -7.22
C GLU A 15 -1.19 -3.67 -8.47
N LYS A 16 -1.05 -4.30 -9.63
CA LYS A 16 -1.72 -3.88 -10.86
C LYS A 16 -2.89 -4.83 -11.12
N GLN A 17 -4.11 -4.30 -11.13
CA GLN A 17 -5.35 -5.01 -11.42
C GLN A 17 -5.90 -4.50 -12.75
N GLY A 18 -5.69 -5.26 -13.82
CA GLY A 18 -6.03 -4.84 -15.18
C GLY A 18 -5.26 -3.58 -15.60
N THR A 19 -5.98 -2.50 -15.90
CA THR A 19 -5.40 -1.19 -16.26
C THR A 19 -5.09 -0.30 -15.06
N MET A 20 -5.60 -0.65 -13.87
CA MET A 20 -5.43 0.15 -12.66
C MET A 20 -4.33 -0.40 -11.76
N TYR A 21 -3.78 0.47 -10.94
CA TYR A 21 -2.90 0.19 -9.82
C TYR A 21 -3.67 0.33 -8.52
N GLU A 22 -3.54 -0.65 -7.63
CA GLU A 22 -4.12 -0.65 -6.30
C GLU A 22 -3.00 -0.64 -5.25
N VAL A 23 -3.10 0.29 -4.29
CA VAL A 23 -2.21 0.38 -3.14
C VAL A 23 -3.05 0.16 -1.89
N ARG A 24 -2.66 -0.80 -1.04
CA ARG A 24 -3.37 -1.14 0.20
C ARG A 24 -2.42 -1.06 1.38
N LEU A 25 -2.87 -0.48 2.48
CA LEU A 25 -2.21 -0.54 3.78
C LEU A 25 -2.96 -1.55 4.64
N ARG A 26 -2.24 -2.50 5.25
CA ARG A 26 -2.80 -3.48 6.17
C ARG A 26 -2.18 -3.42 7.55
N SER A 27 -2.99 -3.73 8.55
CA SER A 27 -2.56 -3.92 9.93
C SER A 27 -1.78 -5.22 10.08
N GLY A 28 -1.08 -5.40 11.21
CA GLY A 28 -0.41 -6.66 11.55
C GLY A 28 -1.37 -7.85 11.74
N ALA A 29 -2.64 -7.58 12.02
CA ALA A 29 -3.70 -8.58 12.06
C ALA A 29 -4.25 -8.94 10.66
N GLY A 30 -3.78 -8.25 9.60
CA GLY A 30 -4.19 -8.48 8.22
C GLY A 30 -5.43 -7.71 7.77
N GLU A 31 -5.96 -6.81 8.60
CA GLU A 31 -7.08 -5.95 8.24
C GLU A 31 -6.65 -4.84 7.27
N THR A 32 -7.52 -4.44 6.35
CA THR A 32 -7.21 -3.32 5.45
C THR A 32 -7.50 -2.01 6.18
N MET A 33 -6.45 -1.26 6.48
CA MET A 33 -6.55 0.05 7.12
C MET A 33 -6.94 1.13 6.10
N ASP A 34 -6.33 1.09 4.92
CA ASP A 34 -6.60 2.04 3.85
C ASP A 34 -6.31 1.42 2.47
N LYS A 35 -6.96 1.93 1.42
CA LYS A 35 -6.76 1.51 0.03
C LYS A 35 -7.01 2.65 -0.96
N VAL A 36 -6.20 2.70 -2.00
CA VAL A 36 -6.36 3.65 -3.11
C VAL A 36 -6.19 2.92 -4.44
N ARG A 37 -6.99 3.31 -5.44
CA ARG A 37 -6.85 2.88 -6.84
C ARG A 37 -6.49 4.07 -7.71
N CYS A 38 -5.56 3.87 -8.62
CA CYS A 38 -5.11 4.86 -9.59
C CYS A 38 -5.03 4.20 -10.97
N ASP A 39 -5.40 4.90 -12.03
CA ASP A 39 -5.07 4.53 -13.41
C ASP A 39 -3.61 4.90 -13.76
N GLU A 40 -3.07 5.94 -13.13
CA GLU A 40 -1.68 6.37 -13.33
C GLU A 40 -0.67 5.70 -12.40
N TYR A 41 0.39 5.15 -12.98
CA TYR A 41 1.49 4.54 -12.23
C TYR A 41 2.21 5.53 -11.30
N ARG A 42 2.45 6.77 -11.76
CA ARG A 42 3.15 7.79 -10.97
C ARG A 42 2.39 8.11 -9.69
N LEU A 43 1.08 8.31 -9.80
CA LEU A 43 0.22 8.59 -8.65
C LEU A 43 0.20 7.41 -7.67
N ALA A 44 0.09 6.18 -8.18
CA ALA A 44 0.15 4.98 -7.35
C ALA A 44 1.48 4.86 -6.57
N VAL A 45 2.60 5.27 -7.17
CA VAL A 45 3.90 5.29 -6.50
C VAL A 45 3.94 6.31 -5.36
N GLU A 46 3.31 7.48 -5.51
CA GLU A 46 3.23 8.48 -4.44
C GLU A 46 2.37 7.98 -3.27
N TYR A 47 1.22 7.36 -3.55
CA TYR A 47 0.42 6.71 -2.50
C TYR A 47 1.18 5.59 -1.80
N ARG A 48 1.95 4.78 -2.54
CA ARG A 48 2.82 3.77 -1.95
C ARG A 48 3.83 4.39 -0.98
N LYS A 49 4.47 5.50 -1.35
CA LYS A 49 5.43 6.18 -0.46
C LYS A 49 4.72 6.71 0.80
N ALA A 50 3.52 7.29 0.65
CA ALA A 50 2.72 7.76 1.78
C ALA A 50 2.37 6.60 2.73
N PHE A 51 1.85 5.49 2.21
CA PHE A 51 1.49 4.33 3.02
C PHE A 51 2.71 3.68 3.68
N LEU A 52 3.86 3.66 3.02
CA LEU A 52 5.11 3.21 3.62
C LEU A 52 5.56 4.09 4.79
N LYS A 53 5.33 5.41 4.75
CA LYS A 53 5.61 6.29 5.90
C LYS A 53 4.74 5.90 7.08
N ILE A 54 3.43 5.69 6.86
CA ILE A 54 2.48 5.27 7.90
C ILE A 54 2.86 3.89 8.47
N ALA A 55 3.20 2.93 7.61
CA ALA A 55 3.57 1.58 8.01
C ALA A 55 4.90 1.53 8.80
N ARG A 56 5.78 2.53 8.65
CA ARG A 56 7.10 2.58 9.33
C ARG A 56 7.12 3.43 10.60
N GLN A 57 6.11 4.28 10.81
CA GLN A 57 6.08 5.21 11.94
C GLN A 57 5.64 4.57 13.26
N VAL A 58 5.08 3.36 13.24
CA VAL A 58 4.51 2.69 14.43
C VAL A 58 5.28 1.42 14.75
#